data_AF-A0A7V9VDR8-F1
#
_entry.id   AF-A0A7V9VDR8-F1
#
_cell.length_a   1.000
_cell.length_b   1.000
_cell.length_c   1.000
_cell.angle_alpha   90.00
_cell.angle_beta   90.00
_cell.angle_gamma   90.00
#
_symmetry.space_group_name_H-M   'P 1'
#
loop_
_entity.id
_entity.type
_entity.pdbx_description
1 polymer ?
#
loop_
_entity_poly.entity_id
_entity_poly.type
_entity_poly.pdbx_seq_one_letter_code
_entity_poly.pdbx_strand_id
1 'polypeptide(L)'
;MNRTTEDIDTTSLTRRAVMAAIMAIVLLLGGVRTGSATLEWCRVDPVVTIDGITYNIILASPTAILESATGPTEVVITVPAGTSYALVSTDPGFGYGETVEFVEARGKRVAAGSFEVAVRVPASERLPVVVEVIGLGGTVSTDGQTNKVISLTVTG
;
A
#
# COMPACT_ATOMS: atom_id res chain seq x y z
N MET A 1 -64.39 52.80 -30.40
CA MET A 1 -64.46 51.84 -29.28
C MET A 1 -63.45 50.73 -29.60
N ASN A 2 -62.18 50.97 -29.29
CA ASN A 2 -61.06 50.10 -29.67
C ASN A 2 -60.63 49.28 -28.45
N ARG A 3 -60.53 47.95 -28.61
CA ARG A 3 -59.92 47.05 -27.63
C ARG A 3 -58.78 46.34 -28.35
N THR A 4 -57.54 46.69 -28.00
CA THR A 4 -56.30 46.03 -28.42
C THR A 4 -56.14 44.74 -27.62
N THR A 5 -56.02 43.62 -28.32
CA THR A 5 -55.72 42.30 -27.74
C THR A 5 -54.20 42.17 -27.66
N GLU A 6 -53.65 42.08 -26.46
CA GLU A 6 -52.26 41.66 -26.23
C GLU A 6 -52.14 40.15 -26.47
N ASP A 7 -51.36 39.77 -27.48
CA ASP A 7 -50.90 38.39 -27.65
C ASP A 7 -49.78 38.12 -26.63
N ILE A 8 -50.09 37.32 -25.61
CA ILE A 8 -49.12 36.84 -24.64
C ILE A 8 -48.32 35.72 -25.30
N ASP A 9 -47.06 36.00 -25.60
CA ASP A 9 -46.10 35.09 -26.23
C ASP A 9 -45.71 33.93 -25.29
N THR A 10 -46.54 32.88 -25.37
CA THR A 10 -46.47 31.62 -24.61
C THR A 10 -45.25 30.75 -24.96
N THR A 11 -44.50 31.09 -26.01
CA THR A 11 -43.32 30.32 -26.45
C THR A 11 -42.09 30.51 -25.57
N SER A 12 -41.99 31.64 -24.85
CA SER A 12 -40.85 31.95 -23.99
C SER A 12 -40.92 31.27 -22.61
N LEU A 13 -42.14 31.08 -22.09
CA LEU A 13 -42.41 30.48 -20.79
C LEU A 13 -42.18 28.97 -20.80
N THR A 14 -42.54 28.30 -21.90
CA THR A 14 -42.34 26.85 -22.07
C THR A 14 -40.87 26.47 -22.15
N ARG A 15 -40.02 27.28 -22.80
CA ARG A 15 -38.57 27.05 -22.86
C ARG A 15 -37.87 27.10 -21.51
N ARG A 16 -38.28 28.03 -20.64
CA ARG A 16 -37.71 28.17 -19.29
C ARG A 16 -38.10 26.98 -18.39
N ALA A 17 -39.34 26.53 -18.48
CA ALA A 17 -39.82 25.37 -17.72
C ALA A 17 -39.10 24.07 -18.14
N VAL A 18 -38.87 23.88 -19.44
CA VAL A 18 -38.15 22.69 -19.96
C VAL A 18 -36.69 22.68 -19.52
N MET A 19 -35.99 23.83 -19.58
CA MET A 19 -34.60 23.91 -19.10
C MET A 19 -34.47 23.63 -17.61
N ALA A 20 -35.40 24.13 -16.79
CA ALA A 20 -35.42 23.86 -15.35
C ALA A 20 -35.66 22.37 -15.06
N ALA A 21 -36.56 21.72 -15.81
CA ALA A 21 -36.81 20.29 -15.69
C ALA A 21 -35.60 19.44 -16.06
N ILE A 22 -34.88 19.78 -17.14
CA ILE A 22 -33.65 19.09 -17.54
C ILE A 22 -32.57 19.22 -16.47
N MET A 23 -32.38 20.42 -15.91
CA MET A 23 -31.38 20.64 -14.87
C MET A 23 -31.69 19.87 -13.58
N ALA A 24 -32.97 19.79 -13.19
CA ALA A 24 -33.41 18.98 -12.05
C ALA A 24 -33.18 17.46 -12.28
N ILE A 25 -33.41 16.97 -13.50
CA ILE A 25 -33.15 15.57 -13.86
C ILE A 25 -31.65 15.25 -13.82
N VAL A 26 -30.78 16.15 -14.29
CA VAL A 26 -29.32 15.98 -14.23
C VAL A 26 -28.83 15.94 -12.77
N LEU A 27 -29.41 16.74 -11.88
CA LEU A 27 -29.09 16.71 -10.44
C LEU A 27 -29.54 15.41 -9.75
N LEU A 28 -30.66 14.82 -10.17
CA LEU A 28 -31.14 13.53 -9.65
C LEU A 28 -30.36 12.33 -10.20
N LEU A 29 -29.81 12.44 -11.42
CA LEU A 29 -28.99 11.41 -12.06
C LEU A 29 -27.50 11.53 -11.73
N GLY A 30 -27.07 12.63 -11.11
CA GLY A 30 -25.74 12.82 -10.52
C GLY A 30 -25.58 11.95 -9.28
N GLY A 31 -25.62 10.64 -9.47
CA GLY A 31 -25.60 9.62 -8.43
C GLY A 31 -24.48 9.88 -7.43
N VAL A 32 -24.82 9.69 -6.15
CA VAL A 32 -23.88 9.61 -5.05
C VAL A 32 -22.83 8.58 -5.45
N ARG A 33 -21.67 9.04 -5.91
CA ARG A 33 -20.49 8.18 -6.00
C ARG A 33 -20.13 7.92 -4.56
N THR A 34 -20.59 6.80 -4.01
CA THR A 34 -20.01 6.24 -2.80
C THR A 34 -18.52 6.21 -3.07
N GLY A 35 -17.78 7.11 -2.41
CA GLY A 35 -16.34 7.10 -2.49
C GLY A 35 -15.91 5.69 -2.14
N SER A 36 -15.30 5.01 -3.09
CA SER A 36 -14.57 3.80 -2.79
C SER A 36 -13.61 4.22 -1.69
N ALA A 37 -13.81 3.69 -0.48
CA ALA A 37 -12.77 3.65 0.53
C ALA A 37 -11.67 2.79 -0.09
N THR A 38 -10.86 3.42 -0.94
CA THR A 38 -9.69 2.81 -1.52
C THR A 38 -8.88 2.40 -0.33
N LEU A 39 -8.64 1.09 -0.17
CA LEU A 39 -7.70 0.61 0.84
C LEU A 39 -6.39 1.32 0.51
N GLU A 40 -6.09 2.37 1.26
CA GLU A 40 -4.79 3.01 1.17
C GLU A 40 -3.80 2.02 1.76
N TRP A 41 -2.75 1.74 1.02
CA TRP A 41 -1.68 0.85 1.46
C TRP A 41 -0.53 1.72 1.93
N CYS A 42 -0.09 1.53 3.17
CA CYS A 42 1.16 2.09 3.65
C CYS A 42 2.30 1.19 3.17
N ARG A 43 3.33 1.79 2.59
CA ARG A 43 4.51 1.11 2.04
C ARG A 43 5.76 1.65 2.74
N VAL A 44 6.62 0.76 3.21
CA VAL A 44 7.91 1.07 3.83
C VAL A 44 8.97 0.07 3.39
N ASP A 45 10.24 0.50 3.30
CA ASP A 45 11.29 -0.37 2.78
C ASP A 45 12.69 -0.12 3.36
N PRO A 46 13.28 -1.10 4.09
CA PRO A 46 14.72 -1.12 4.24
C PRO A 46 15.39 -1.54 2.93
N VAL A 47 16.51 -0.88 2.64
CA VAL A 47 17.38 -1.17 1.52
C VAL A 47 18.66 -1.79 2.07
N VAL A 48 19.04 -2.94 1.53
CA VAL A 48 20.22 -3.68 1.97
C VAL A 48 21.10 -4.07 0.79
N THR A 49 22.39 -4.27 1.04
CA THR A 49 23.28 -4.93 0.09
C THR A 49 23.69 -6.28 0.63
N ILE A 50 23.61 -7.33 -0.19
CA ILE A 50 24.06 -8.70 0.11
C ILE A 50 24.94 -9.15 -1.05
N ASP A 51 26.19 -9.50 -0.79
CA ASP A 51 27.22 -9.83 -1.78
C ASP A 51 27.33 -8.80 -2.92
N GLY A 52 27.25 -7.53 -2.55
CA GLY A 52 27.34 -6.39 -3.48
C GLY A 52 26.06 -6.12 -4.29
N ILE A 53 25.02 -6.93 -4.14
CA ILE A 53 23.73 -6.74 -4.81
C ILE A 53 22.78 -5.98 -3.88
N THR A 54 22.14 -4.92 -4.39
CA THR A 54 21.16 -4.14 -3.64
C THR A 54 19.77 -4.79 -3.74
N TYR A 55 19.11 -4.93 -2.59
CA TYR A 55 17.74 -5.43 -2.47
C TYR A 55 16.88 -4.42 -1.75
N ASN A 56 15.66 -4.19 -2.26
CA ASN A 56 14.61 -3.45 -1.57
C ASN A 56 13.65 -4.44 -0.94
N ILE A 57 13.47 -4.39 0.38
CA ILE A 57 12.52 -5.23 1.11
C ILE A 57 11.29 -4.37 1.37
N ILE A 58 10.23 -4.58 0.61
CA ILE A 58 9.01 -3.80 0.68
C ILE A 58 8.03 -4.45 1.64
N LEU A 59 7.48 -3.65 2.54
CA LEU A 59 6.46 -4.03 3.50
C LEU A 59 5.22 -3.21 3.21
N ALA A 60 4.10 -3.88 2.92
CA ALA A 60 2.84 -3.22 2.65
C ALA A 60 1.71 -3.74 3.55
N SER A 61 0.90 -2.83 4.08
CA SER A 61 -0.28 -3.15 4.89
C SER A 61 -1.34 -2.06 4.71
N PRO A 62 -2.65 -2.32 4.99
CA PRO A 62 -3.66 -1.27 4.99
C PRO A 62 -3.29 -0.12 5.94
N THR A 63 -3.67 1.13 5.62
CA THR A 63 -3.32 2.32 6.42
C THR A 63 -3.73 2.28 7.89
N ALA A 64 -4.71 1.44 8.25
CA ALA A 64 -5.04 1.13 9.64
C ALA A 64 -3.83 0.61 10.46
N ILE A 65 -2.77 0.15 9.80
CA ILE A 65 -1.52 -0.21 10.46
C ILE A 65 -0.86 0.97 11.18
N LEU A 66 -1.03 2.19 10.68
CA LEU A 66 -0.42 3.39 11.27
C LEU A 66 -0.99 3.71 12.66
N GLU A 67 -2.26 3.37 12.89
CA GLU A 67 -2.94 3.56 14.18
C GLU A 67 -2.76 2.35 15.11
N SER A 68 -2.53 1.16 14.55
CA SER A 68 -2.45 -0.09 15.30
C SER A 68 -1.04 -0.58 15.56
N ALA A 69 -0.01 -0.07 14.88
CA ALA A 69 1.38 -0.43 15.15
C ALA A 69 1.75 -0.10 16.60
N THR A 70 2.48 -1.02 17.24
CA THR A 70 2.83 -0.93 18.68
C THR A 70 4.33 -0.95 18.93
N GLY A 71 5.15 -1.05 17.88
CA GLY A 71 6.59 -1.13 17.97
C GLY A 71 7.23 -1.12 16.58
N PRO A 72 8.58 -1.09 16.51
CA PRO A 72 9.31 -1.07 15.25
C PRO A 72 9.02 -2.34 14.44
N THR A 73 9.07 -2.22 13.11
CA THR A 73 9.05 -3.41 12.25
C THR A 73 10.36 -4.18 12.44
N GLU A 74 10.27 -5.46 12.76
CA GLU A 74 11.41 -6.35 12.98
C GLU A 74 11.72 -7.08 11.66
N VAL A 75 12.92 -6.92 11.12
CA VAL A 75 13.39 -7.57 9.90
C VAL A 75 14.67 -8.33 10.20
N VAL A 76 14.62 -9.65 10.08
CA VAL A 76 15.77 -10.55 10.27
C VAL A 76 16.16 -11.14 8.92
N ILE A 77 17.38 -10.88 8.50
CA ILE A 77 17.93 -11.35 7.22
C ILE A 77 18.95 -12.44 7.53
N THR A 78 18.61 -13.68 7.20
CA THR A 78 19.50 -14.83 7.40
C THR A 78 20.28 -15.11 6.12
N VAL A 79 21.60 -14.96 6.17
CA VAL A 79 22.52 -15.15 5.04
C VAL A 79 23.43 -16.37 5.25
N PRO A 80 24.01 -16.95 4.19
CA PRO A 80 25.09 -17.93 4.33
C PRO A 80 26.28 -17.36 5.13
N ALA A 81 27.01 -18.21 5.84
CA ALA A 81 28.19 -17.77 6.59
C ALA A 81 29.27 -17.22 5.66
N GLY A 82 29.84 -16.06 6.01
CA GLY A 82 30.86 -15.39 5.19
C GLY A 82 30.31 -14.56 4.03
N THR A 83 28.99 -14.49 3.83
CA THR A 83 28.35 -13.54 2.91
C THR A 83 28.55 -12.12 3.43
N SER A 84 28.95 -11.22 2.52
CA SER A 84 29.08 -9.79 2.83
C SER A 84 27.72 -9.12 2.83
N TYR A 85 27.44 -8.26 3.80
CA TYR A 85 26.17 -7.55 3.87
C TYR A 85 26.33 -6.16 4.48
N ALA A 86 25.41 -5.26 4.14
CA ALA A 86 25.28 -3.95 4.77
C ALA A 86 23.84 -3.45 4.71
N LEU A 87 23.44 -2.68 5.72
CA LEU A 87 22.23 -1.87 5.69
C LEU A 87 22.54 -0.56 4.96
N VAL A 88 21.78 -0.25 3.91
CA VAL A 88 21.95 0.99 3.11
C VAL A 88 21.06 2.10 3.65
N SER A 89 19.78 1.81 3.84
CA SER A 89 18.81 2.75 4.40
C SER A 89 17.66 2.02 5.07
N THR A 90 16.97 2.73 5.95
CA THR A 90 15.72 2.31 6.61
C THR A 90 14.72 3.43 6.50
N ASP A 91 13.44 3.07 6.58
CA ASP A 91 12.34 4.02 6.61
C ASP A 91 11.80 4.21 8.04
N PRO A 92 10.88 5.17 8.25
CA PRO A 92 10.16 5.32 9.51
C PRO A 92 9.29 4.11 9.90
N GLY A 93 9.27 3.04 9.10
CA GLY A 93 8.35 1.91 9.27
C GLY A 93 6.90 2.38 9.35
N PHE A 94 6.05 1.63 10.05
CA PHE A 94 4.66 2.04 10.30
C PHE A 94 4.54 3.06 11.43
N GLY A 95 5.46 4.05 11.48
CA GLY A 95 5.51 5.13 12.47
C GLY A 95 6.47 4.90 13.65
N TYR A 96 7.06 3.71 13.76
CA TYR A 96 7.90 3.29 14.90
C TYR A 96 9.35 2.95 14.51
N GLY A 97 9.73 3.20 13.25
CA GLY A 97 11.01 2.80 12.68
C GLY A 97 11.07 1.33 12.32
N GLU A 98 12.27 0.89 11.98
CA GLU A 98 12.59 -0.47 11.55
C GLU A 98 13.84 -0.95 12.31
N THR A 99 13.86 -2.23 12.67
CA THR A 99 15.05 -2.89 13.22
C THR A 99 15.47 -3.98 12.25
N VAL A 100 16.64 -3.81 11.64
CA VAL A 100 17.20 -4.76 10.68
C VAL A 100 18.37 -5.51 11.32
N GLU A 101 18.25 -6.82 11.42
CA GLU A 101 19.28 -7.71 11.95
C GLU A 101 19.77 -8.67 10.86
N PHE A 102 21.09 -8.84 10.76
CA PHE A 102 21.69 -9.85 9.89
C PHE A 102 22.17 -11.02 10.73
N VAL A 103 21.76 -12.23 10.35
CA VAL A 103 22.11 -13.47 11.03
C VAL A 103 22.83 -14.38 10.04
N GLU A 104 24.00 -14.87 10.41
CA GLU A 104 24.67 -15.91 9.61
C GLU A 104 24.09 -17.28 9.95
N ALA A 105 23.75 -18.05 8.92
CA ALA A 105 23.23 -19.40 9.04
C ALA A 105 24.33 -20.38 9.49
N ARG A 106 24.59 -20.44 10.80
CA ARG A 106 25.51 -21.43 11.40
C ARG A 106 24.80 -22.78 11.50
N GLY A 107 25.10 -23.70 10.58
CA GLY A 107 24.58 -25.08 10.58
C GLY A 107 23.23 -25.29 9.88
N LYS A 108 22.50 -24.22 9.52
CA LYS A 108 21.36 -24.28 8.59
C LYS A 108 21.91 -24.08 7.18
N ARG A 109 21.61 -24.99 6.25
CA ARG A 109 22.03 -24.86 4.85
C ARG A 109 21.15 -23.83 4.15
N VAL A 110 21.57 -22.57 4.15
CA VAL A 110 21.12 -21.59 3.16
C VAL A 110 21.98 -21.81 1.91
N ALA A 111 21.36 -21.95 0.74
CA ALA A 111 22.09 -22.20 -0.50
C ALA A 111 22.99 -21.00 -0.82
N ALA A 112 24.15 -21.25 -1.44
CA ALA A 112 24.99 -20.17 -1.95
C ALA A 112 24.17 -19.33 -2.94
N GLY A 113 24.23 -18.00 -2.80
CA GLY A 113 23.40 -17.07 -3.59
C GLY A 113 21.95 -16.94 -3.12
N SER A 114 21.54 -17.58 -2.03
CA SER A 114 20.21 -17.39 -1.43
C SER A 114 20.29 -16.76 -0.05
N PHE A 115 19.19 -16.15 0.40
CA PHE A 115 19.01 -15.69 1.78
C PHE A 115 17.54 -15.79 2.20
N GLU A 116 17.28 -15.81 3.49
CA GLU A 116 15.92 -15.82 4.07
C GLU A 116 15.64 -14.46 4.70
N VAL A 117 14.45 -13.90 4.44
CA VAL A 117 13.96 -12.70 5.11
C VAL A 117 12.79 -13.11 6.00
N ALA A 118 12.90 -12.80 7.29
CA ALA A 118 11.85 -13.01 8.27
C ALA A 118 11.41 -11.65 8.83
N VAL A 119 10.12 -11.36 8.72
CA VAL A 119 9.53 -10.07 9.10
C VAL A 119 8.51 -10.29 10.21
N ARG A 120 8.50 -9.41 11.21
CA ARG A 120 7.41 -9.30 12.17
C ARG A 120 7.02 -7.84 12.36
N VAL A 121 5.72 -7.57 12.26
CA VAL A 121 5.14 -6.24 12.47
C VAL A 121 4.30 -6.27 13.76
N PRO A 122 4.77 -5.67 14.87
CA PRO A 122 4.01 -5.59 16.11
C PRO A 122 2.80 -4.64 15.98
N ALA A 123 1.59 -5.13 16.25
CA ALA A 123 0.38 -4.31 16.19
C ALA A 123 -0.68 -4.76 17.22
N SER A 124 -1.54 -3.84 17.63
CA SER A 124 -2.71 -4.13 18.50
C SER A 124 -3.79 -4.93 17.75
N GLU A 125 -3.83 -4.82 16.43
CA GLU A 125 -4.80 -5.50 15.56
C GLU A 125 -4.13 -6.53 14.63
N ARG A 126 -4.95 -7.43 14.07
CA ARG A 126 -4.54 -8.40 13.05
C ARG A 126 -4.82 -7.83 11.66
N LEU A 127 -3.78 -7.33 11.00
CA LEU A 127 -3.86 -6.77 9.66
C LEU A 127 -3.05 -7.61 8.67
N PRO A 128 -3.47 -7.69 7.40
CA PRO A 128 -2.67 -8.35 6.37
C PRO A 128 -1.39 -7.56 6.13
N VAL A 129 -0.30 -8.28 5.90
CA VAL A 129 1.02 -7.70 5.56
C VAL A 129 1.54 -8.44 4.34
N VAL A 130 1.96 -7.69 3.32
CA VAL A 130 2.66 -8.21 2.15
C VAL A 130 4.14 -7.88 2.31
N VAL A 131 5.00 -8.88 2.09
CA VAL A 131 6.44 -8.70 2.08
C VAL A 131 6.95 -9.02 0.68
N GLU A 132 7.60 -8.05 0.04
CA GLU A 132 8.22 -8.23 -1.27
C GLU A 132 9.71 -7.96 -1.17
N VAL A 133 10.52 -8.73 -1.90
CA VAL A 133 11.94 -8.46 -2.06
C VAL A 133 12.22 -8.27 -3.54
N ILE A 134 12.75 -7.10 -3.88
CA ILE A 134 13.12 -6.73 -5.24
C ILE A 134 14.64 -6.70 -5.34
N GLY A 135 15.20 -7.48 -6.27
CA GLY A 135 16.63 -7.49 -6.59
C GLY A 135 16.89 -7.75 -8.07
N LEU A 136 18.12 -8.14 -8.42
CA LEU A 136 18.51 -8.40 -9.81
C LEU A 136 17.73 -9.56 -10.47
N GLY A 137 17.33 -10.57 -9.69
CA GLY A 137 16.58 -11.74 -10.16
C GLY A 137 15.07 -11.53 -10.32
N GLY A 138 14.56 -10.33 -10.03
CA GLY A 138 13.14 -10.00 -10.05
C GLY A 138 12.56 -9.80 -8.64
N THR A 139 11.24 -10.00 -8.53
CA THR A 139 10.49 -9.82 -7.28
C THR A 139 10.05 -11.17 -6.72
N VAL A 140 10.31 -11.39 -5.43
CA VAL A 140 9.74 -12.49 -4.64
C VAL A 140 8.79 -11.88 -3.62
N SER A 141 7.59 -12.41 -3.48
CA SER A 141 6.57 -11.88 -2.58
C SER A 141 5.91 -12.98 -1.75
N THR A 142 5.48 -12.63 -0.55
CA THR A 142 4.67 -13.48 0.32
C THR A 142 3.69 -12.66 1.15
N ASP A 143 2.55 -13.26 1.50
CA ASP A 143 1.52 -12.66 2.35
C ASP A 143 1.58 -13.21 3.76
N GLY A 144 1.24 -12.37 4.73
CA GLY A 144 1.15 -12.74 6.13
C GLY A 144 0.24 -11.82 6.93
N GLN A 145 0.46 -11.79 8.24
CA GLN A 145 -0.33 -10.99 9.17
C GLN A 145 0.57 -10.36 10.23
N THR A 146 0.18 -9.20 10.74
CA THR A 146 0.80 -8.60 11.92
C THR A 146 0.86 -9.58 13.09
N ASN A 147 1.82 -9.37 13.99
CA ASN A 147 2.11 -10.21 15.15
C ASN A 147 2.55 -11.65 14.85
N LYS A 148 2.73 -12.03 13.59
CA LYS A 148 3.32 -13.29 13.16
C LYS A 148 4.63 -13.03 12.43
N VAL A 149 5.52 -14.03 12.44
CA VAL A 149 6.69 -14.04 11.59
C VAL A 149 6.27 -14.44 10.18
N ILE A 150 6.66 -13.64 9.21
CA ILE A 150 6.43 -13.83 7.77
C ILE A 150 7.80 -14.09 7.14
N SER A 151 7.99 -15.27 6.56
CA SER A 151 9.28 -15.68 6.00
C SER A 151 9.19 -15.90 4.51
N LEU A 152 10.21 -15.45 3.77
CA LEU A 152 10.41 -15.79 2.37
C LEU A 152 11.88 -16.06 2.07
N THR A 153 12.13 -16.95 1.11
CA THR A 153 13.47 -17.27 0.63
C THR A 153 13.69 -16.59 -0.71
N VAL A 154 14.79 -15.84 -0.81
CA VAL A 154 15.23 -15.19 -2.05
C VAL A 154 16.39 -16.01 -2.63
N THR A 155 16.29 -16.33 -3.91
CA THR A 155 17.36 -17.00 -4.67
C THR A 155 17.88 -15.99 -5.69
N GLY A 156 19.17 -15.64 -5.57
CA GLY A 156 19.88 -14.75 -6.48
C GLY A 156 20.39 -15.44 -7.74
#